data_AF-A0A847IPX2-F1
#
_entry.id   AF-A0A847IPX2-F1
#
_cell.length_a   1.000
_cell.length_b   1.000
_cell.length_c   1.000
_cell.angle_alpha   90.00
_cell.angle_beta   90.00
_cell.angle_gamma   90.00
#
_symmetry.space_group_name_H-M   'P 1'
#
loop_
_entity.id
_entity.type
_entity.pdbx_description
1 polymer ?
#
loop_
_entity_poly.entity_id
_entity_poly.type
_entity_poly.pdbx_seq_one_letter_code
_entity_poly.pdbx_strand_id
1 'polypeptide(L)'
;MIKLWAIPLLSLVLHGYPIDPVPFTSVLITDAFWGQRLKASREVTVPLAFSKCEETGRYDNFVKAAHPGLENDVTGYSFDDTDVYKTIEGASYLLQTYPDKKLEAYIDSVLILVTAAQEPDGYLYTARTMNPQHPHEWAGSKRWEKVEELSHEFYNLGHMVEGAIAHYQATGKRTFLDIAIRYADCVCREIGEGPGQVVAVPGHQIAEMALAKLYLVTGDEKYLRQAKFFLDKRGYTSRKDLYSQAHIPVIQQDEAVGHSVRATYMYSGMADV
;
A
#
# COMPACT_ATOMS: atom_id res chain seq x y z
N MET A 1 -32.42 22.31 23.16
CA MET A 1 -30.95 22.43 23.35
C MET A 1 -30.26 21.70 22.21
N ILE A 2 -29.81 22.44 21.20
CA ILE A 2 -29.03 21.89 20.08
C ILE A 2 -27.60 21.74 20.59
N LYS A 3 -27.14 20.51 20.76
CA LYS A 3 -25.72 20.23 21.02
C LYS A 3 -24.98 20.46 19.70
N LEU A 4 -24.33 21.61 19.56
CA LEU A 4 -23.28 21.78 18.56
C LEU A 4 -22.15 20.83 18.94
N TRP A 5 -21.92 19.82 18.11
CA TRP A 5 -20.69 19.06 18.17
C TRP A 5 -19.58 19.96 17.65
N ALA A 6 -18.53 20.13 18.44
CA ALA A 6 -17.32 20.80 17.99
C ALA A 6 -16.77 20.00 16.81
N ILE A 7 -16.86 20.57 15.60
CA ILE A 7 -16.11 20.09 14.45
C ILE A 7 -14.65 20.38 14.80
N PRO A 8 -13.77 19.36 14.92
CA PRO A 8 -12.35 19.62 15.07
C PRO A 8 -11.94 20.45 13.85
N LEU A 9 -11.19 21.54 14.06
CA LEU A 9 -10.51 22.22 12.95
C LEU A 9 -9.71 21.17 12.20
N LEU A 10 -10.23 20.69 11.06
CA LEU A 10 -9.43 19.98 10.08
C LEU A 10 -8.34 20.98 9.71
N SER A 11 -7.10 20.70 10.11
CA SER A 11 -5.97 21.31 9.42
C SER A 11 -6.22 21.01 7.95
N LEU A 12 -6.38 22.05 7.13
CA LEU A 12 -6.46 21.88 5.69
C LEU A 12 -5.15 21.18 5.30
N VAL A 13 -5.23 19.88 5.04
CA VAL A 13 -4.11 19.14 4.50
C VAL A 13 -4.00 19.62 3.06
N LEU A 14 -3.10 20.56 2.80
CA LEU A 14 -2.90 21.10 1.46
C LEU A 14 -2.34 20.00 0.56
N HIS A 15 -3.23 19.34 -0.18
CA HIS A 15 -2.89 18.37 -1.23
C HIS A 15 -2.42 19.05 -2.54
N GLY A 16 -2.37 20.38 -2.61
CA GLY A 16 -1.86 21.12 -3.76
C GLY A 16 -2.82 21.25 -4.95
N TYR A 17 -3.81 20.36 -5.09
CA TYR A 17 -4.87 20.50 -6.11
C TYR A 17 -5.68 21.80 -5.96
N PRO A 18 -6.18 22.37 -7.07
CA PRO A 18 -6.97 23.61 -7.06
C PRO A 18 -8.43 23.41 -6.60
N ILE A 19 -8.85 22.17 -6.37
CA ILE A 19 -10.20 21.80 -5.94
C ILE A 19 -10.08 20.81 -4.78
N ASP A 20 -10.74 21.13 -3.67
CA ASP A 20 -10.76 20.28 -2.48
C ASP A 20 -11.81 19.16 -2.60
N PRO A 21 -11.47 17.91 -2.28
CA PRO A 21 -12.43 16.82 -2.21
C PRO A 21 -13.47 17.01 -1.10
N VAL A 22 -14.72 16.63 -1.37
CA VAL A 22 -15.69 16.36 -0.29
C VAL A 22 -15.46 14.91 0.16
N PRO A 23 -15.02 14.67 1.41
CA PRO A 23 -14.70 13.32 1.85
C PRO A 23 -15.97 12.46 1.94
N PHE A 24 -15.82 11.15 1.72
CA PHE A 24 -16.95 10.22 1.72
C PHE A 24 -17.73 10.21 3.05
N THR A 25 -17.07 10.52 4.17
CA THR A 25 -17.68 10.68 5.50
C THR A 25 -18.66 11.85 5.61
N SER A 26 -18.60 12.81 4.67
CA SER A 26 -19.54 13.93 4.58
C SER A 26 -20.74 13.64 3.68
N VAL A 27 -20.82 12.45 3.06
CA VAL A 27 -21.88 12.10 2.11
C VAL A 27 -22.62 10.86 2.58
N LEU A 28 -23.90 11.03 2.93
CA LEU A 28 -24.80 9.91 3.23
C LEU A 28 -25.51 9.45 1.95
N ILE A 29 -25.21 8.22 1.52
CA ILE A 29 -25.89 7.59 0.38
C ILE A 29 -27.24 7.03 0.82
N THR A 30 -28.31 7.52 0.20
CA THR A 30 -29.71 7.16 0.53
C THR A 30 -30.47 6.54 -0.63
N ASP A 31 -29.85 6.40 -1.81
CA ASP A 31 -30.49 5.80 -2.98
C ASP A 31 -30.48 4.26 -2.90
N ALA A 32 -31.31 3.63 -3.72
CA ALA A 32 -31.39 2.18 -3.78
C ALA A 32 -30.20 1.56 -4.54
N PHE A 33 -29.66 2.24 -5.55
CA PHE A 33 -28.66 1.65 -6.44
C PHE A 33 -27.29 1.55 -5.77
N TRP A 34 -26.77 2.64 -5.19
CA TRP A 34 -25.50 2.61 -4.47
C TRP A 34 -25.64 2.10 -3.04
N GLY A 35 -26.76 2.38 -2.38
CA GLY A 35 -27.06 1.86 -1.04
C GLY A 35 -26.93 0.33 -0.95
N GLN A 36 -27.44 -0.42 -1.94
CA GLN A 36 -27.30 -1.88 -1.95
C GLN A 36 -25.84 -2.35 -2.17
N ARG A 37 -25.02 -1.59 -2.90
CA ARG A 37 -23.62 -1.95 -3.19
C ARG A 37 -22.74 -1.77 -1.95
N LEU A 38 -22.93 -0.68 -1.22
CA LEU A 38 -22.29 -0.45 0.08
C LEU A 38 -22.70 -1.51 1.10
N LYS A 39 -23.99 -1.85 1.15
CA LYS A 39 -24.48 -2.93 2.00
C LYS A 39 -23.84 -4.28 1.65
N ALA A 40 -23.81 -4.65 0.38
CA ALA A 40 -23.18 -5.89 -0.08
C ALA A 40 -21.67 -5.93 0.20
N SER A 41 -20.97 -4.81 0.03
CA SER A 41 -19.56 -4.68 0.35
C SER A 41 -19.30 -4.99 1.83
N ARG A 42 -20.09 -4.38 2.72
CA ARG A 42 -19.98 -4.57 4.17
C ARG A 42 -20.38 -5.96 4.64
N GLU A 43 -21.50 -6.49 4.15
CA GLU A 43 -22.10 -7.71 4.69
C GLU A 43 -21.57 -8.98 4.03
N VAL A 44 -21.01 -8.89 2.82
CA VAL A 44 -20.54 -10.04 2.05
C VAL A 44 -19.10 -9.89 1.62
N THR A 45 -18.74 -8.83 0.89
CA THR A 45 -17.43 -8.75 0.24
C THR A 45 -16.26 -8.67 1.22
N VAL A 46 -16.31 -7.76 2.21
CA VAL A 46 -15.22 -7.60 3.19
C VAL A 46 -15.09 -8.84 4.10
N PRO A 47 -16.18 -9.40 4.66
CA PRO A 47 -16.10 -10.67 5.39
C PRO A 47 -15.53 -11.82 4.54
N LEU A 48 -15.96 -11.93 3.28
CA LEU A 48 -15.46 -12.94 2.35
C LEU A 48 -13.97 -12.74 2.05
N ALA A 49 -13.51 -11.52 1.82
CA ALA A 49 -12.12 -11.24 1.52
C ALA A 49 -11.20 -11.61 2.70
N PHE A 50 -11.59 -11.27 3.94
CA PHE A 50 -10.87 -11.73 5.13
C PHE A 50 -10.88 -13.25 5.27
N SER A 51 -12.04 -13.89 5.07
CA SER A 51 -12.15 -15.36 5.10
C SER A 51 -11.26 -16.01 4.03
N LYS A 52 -11.16 -15.43 2.84
CA LYS A 52 -10.26 -15.93 1.78
C LYS A 52 -8.79 -15.67 2.08
N CYS A 53 -8.45 -14.57 2.75
CA CYS A 53 -7.08 -14.34 3.22
C CYS A 53 -6.63 -15.45 4.18
N GLU A 54 -7.53 -15.91 5.06
CA GLU A 54 -7.29 -17.07 5.92
C GLU A 54 -7.22 -18.37 5.12
N GLU A 55 -8.25 -18.68 4.32
CA GLU A 55 -8.38 -19.95 3.58
C GLU A 55 -7.22 -20.19 2.60
N THR A 56 -6.69 -19.14 1.99
CA THR A 56 -5.67 -19.23 0.94
C THR A 56 -4.25 -18.92 1.44
N GLY A 57 -4.05 -18.91 2.77
CA GLY A 57 -2.73 -18.81 3.39
C GLY A 57 -2.08 -17.42 3.37
N ARG A 58 -2.85 -16.34 3.12
CA ARG A 58 -2.31 -14.98 3.19
C ARG A 58 -1.81 -14.65 4.60
N TYR A 59 -2.55 -15.10 5.62
CA TYR A 59 -2.13 -14.94 7.02
C TYR A 59 -0.95 -15.86 7.36
N ASP A 60 -0.96 -17.09 6.86
CA ASP A 60 0.12 -18.06 7.06
C ASP A 60 1.46 -17.55 6.52
N ASN A 61 1.46 -16.78 5.43
CA ASN A 61 2.67 -16.16 4.91
C ASN A 61 3.34 -15.23 5.94
N PHE A 62 2.56 -14.43 6.69
CA PHE A 62 3.09 -13.60 7.76
C PHE A 62 3.57 -14.45 8.95
N VAL A 63 2.85 -15.52 9.30
CA VAL A 63 3.27 -16.44 10.37
C VAL A 63 4.60 -17.13 10.04
N LYS A 64 4.78 -17.58 8.79
CA LYS A 64 6.04 -18.15 8.28
C LYS A 64 7.16 -17.11 8.23
N ALA A 65 6.87 -15.87 7.84
CA ALA A 65 7.84 -14.77 7.88
C ALA A 65 8.29 -14.42 9.31
N ALA A 66 7.43 -14.58 10.30
CA ALA A 66 7.80 -14.43 11.71
C ALA A 66 8.68 -15.58 12.24
N HIS A 67 8.71 -16.73 11.54
CA HIS A 67 9.52 -17.90 11.87
C HIS A 67 10.29 -18.41 10.63
N PRO A 68 11.30 -17.67 10.15
CA PRO A 68 12.02 -18.04 8.94
C PRO A 68 12.69 -19.41 9.03
N GLY A 69 12.58 -20.21 7.97
CA GLY A 69 13.08 -21.58 7.95
C GLY A 69 13.15 -22.16 6.54
N LEU A 70 14.01 -23.16 6.34
CA LEU A 70 14.18 -23.84 5.05
C LEU A 70 12.97 -24.69 4.67
N GLU A 71 12.18 -25.08 5.68
CA GLU A 71 10.93 -25.82 5.58
C GLU A 71 9.74 -24.97 5.11
N ASN A 72 9.88 -23.64 5.09
CA ASN A 72 8.82 -22.76 4.63
C ASN A 72 8.76 -22.77 3.10
N ASP A 73 7.73 -23.40 2.57
CA ASP A 73 7.40 -23.35 1.14
C ASP A 73 6.91 -21.94 0.75
N VAL A 74 7.66 -21.29 -0.15
CA VAL A 74 7.30 -20.01 -0.74
C VAL A 74 6.49 -20.25 -2.00
N THR A 75 5.18 -20.04 -1.93
CA THR A 75 4.23 -20.27 -3.02
C THR A 75 3.30 -19.07 -3.20
N GLY A 76 2.41 -19.11 -4.19
CA GLY A 76 1.53 -18.01 -4.51
C GLY A 76 2.21 -16.95 -5.36
N TYR A 77 1.89 -15.68 -5.13
CA TYR A 77 2.51 -14.54 -5.80
C TYR A 77 3.27 -13.66 -4.81
N SER A 78 4.33 -13.01 -5.28
CA SER A 78 5.11 -12.04 -4.49
C SER A 78 4.28 -10.89 -3.89
N PHE A 79 3.13 -10.59 -4.48
CA PHE A 79 2.22 -9.53 -4.06
C PHE A 79 1.01 -10.03 -3.25
N ASP A 80 0.95 -11.30 -2.85
CA ASP A 80 -0.18 -11.86 -2.11
C ASP A 80 -0.42 -11.15 -0.77
N ASP A 81 0.64 -10.61 -0.13
CA ASP A 81 0.54 -9.77 1.07
C ASP A 81 -0.45 -8.60 0.90
N THR A 82 -0.56 -8.06 -0.32
CA THR A 82 -1.40 -6.90 -0.61
C THR A 82 -2.90 -7.18 -0.51
N ASP A 83 -3.32 -8.44 -0.61
CA ASP A 83 -4.74 -8.79 -0.44
C ASP A 83 -5.20 -8.48 0.99
N VAL A 84 -4.33 -8.69 1.98
CA VAL A 84 -4.60 -8.31 3.38
C VAL A 84 -4.65 -6.79 3.51
N TYR A 85 -3.68 -6.07 2.94
CA TYR A 85 -3.60 -4.61 3.05
C TYR A 85 -4.81 -3.91 2.44
N LYS A 86 -5.21 -4.31 1.22
CA LYS A 86 -6.39 -3.78 0.52
C LYS A 86 -7.70 -4.12 1.25
N THR A 87 -7.80 -5.31 1.84
CA THR A 87 -9.00 -5.69 2.59
C THR A 87 -9.13 -4.87 3.88
N ILE A 88 -8.02 -4.63 4.59
CA ILE A 88 -7.99 -3.72 5.75
C ILE A 88 -8.33 -2.29 5.32
N GLU A 89 -7.86 -1.83 4.16
CA GLU A 89 -8.21 -0.51 3.61
C GLU A 89 -9.73 -0.35 3.46
N GLY A 90 -10.37 -1.27 2.72
CA GLY A 90 -11.82 -1.25 2.51
C GLY A 90 -12.61 -1.37 3.81
N ALA A 91 -12.19 -2.25 4.72
CA ALA A 91 -12.79 -2.40 6.04
C ALA A 91 -12.68 -1.10 6.86
N SER A 92 -11.54 -0.41 6.77
CA SER A 92 -11.30 0.85 7.48
C SER A 92 -12.19 1.99 6.97
N TYR A 93 -12.42 2.08 5.65
CA TYR A 93 -13.42 3.03 5.13
C TYR A 93 -14.84 2.70 5.62
N LEU A 94 -15.21 1.43 5.68
CA LEU A 94 -16.51 1.02 6.23
C LEU A 94 -16.67 1.41 7.70
N LEU A 95 -15.62 1.27 8.52
CA LEU A 95 -15.67 1.65 9.95
C LEU A 95 -15.99 3.14 10.17
N GLN A 96 -15.62 4.02 9.23
CA GLN A 96 -15.91 5.46 9.31
C GLN A 96 -17.39 5.80 9.02
N THR A 97 -18.12 4.93 8.31
CA THR A 97 -19.55 5.12 7.98
C THR A 97 -20.46 4.21 8.79
N TYR A 98 -19.95 3.05 9.20
CA TYR A 98 -20.64 2.02 9.99
C TYR A 98 -19.67 1.43 11.02
N PRO A 99 -19.59 2.02 12.23
CA PRO A 99 -18.74 1.51 13.29
C PRO A 99 -19.08 0.07 13.67
N ASP A 100 -18.06 -0.79 13.71
CA ASP A 100 -18.17 -2.20 14.11
C ASP A 100 -16.95 -2.61 14.94
N LYS A 101 -17.16 -2.73 16.26
CA LYS A 101 -16.09 -3.07 17.20
C LYS A 101 -15.53 -4.49 17.00
N LYS A 102 -16.31 -5.41 16.45
CA LYS A 102 -15.84 -6.78 16.17
C LYS A 102 -14.90 -6.78 14.98
N LEU A 103 -15.27 -6.03 13.93
CA LEU A 103 -14.42 -5.85 12.76
C LEU A 103 -13.11 -5.14 13.12
N GLU A 104 -13.18 -4.07 13.92
CA GLU A 104 -11.99 -3.35 14.40
C GLU A 104 -11.05 -4.29 15.20
N ALA A 105 -11.60 -5.06 16.16
CA ALA A 105 -10.82 -6.02 16.93
C ALA A 105 -10.24 -7.17 16.06
N TYR A 106 -10.95 -7.58 15.01
CA TYR A 106 -10.45 -8.56 14.05
C TYR A 106 -9.27 -7.99 13.25
N ILE A 107 -9.36 -6.75 12.77
CA ILE A 107 -8.24 -6.07 12.11
C ILE A 107 -7.04 -5.97 13.05
N ASP A 108 -7.23 -5.57 14.31
CA ASP A 108 -6.16 -5.54 15.32
C ASP A 108 -5.46 -6.91 15.44
N SER A 109 -6.22 -8.02 15.41
CA SER A 109 -5.65 -9.37 15.47
C SER A 109 -4.83 -9.75 14.22
N VAL A 110 -5.28 -9.34 13.03
CA VAL A 110 -4.53 -9.53 11.78
C VAL A 110 -3.22 -8.72 11.80
N LEU A 111 -3.27 -7.49 12.30
CA LEU A 111 -2.09 -6.62 12.39
C LEU A 111 -1.01 -7.14 13.34
N ILE A 112 -1.36 -7.98 14.33
CA ILE A 112 -0.36 -8.69 15.15
C ILE A 112 0.49 -9.61 14.27
N LEU A 113 -0.13 -10.36 13.35
CA LEU A 113 0.58 -11.25 12.43
C LEU A 113 1.48 -10.46 11.48
N VAL A 114 0.93 -9.39 10.90
CA VAL A 114 1.68 -8.49 9.98
C VAL A 114 2.88 -7.86 10.69
N THR A 115 2.72 -7.42 11.94
CA THR A 115 3.81 -6.83 12.74
C THR A 115 4.91 -7.86 13.00
N ALA A 116 4.56 -9.10 13.34
CA ALA A 116 5.52 -10.15 13.65
C ALA A 116 6.40 -10.55 12.45
N ALA A 117 5.90 -10.35 11.23
CA ALA A 117 6.63 -10.62 9.99
C ALA A 117 7.61 -9.50 9.59
N GLN A 118 7.55 -8.31 10.20
CA GLN A 118 8.37 -7.17 9.82
C GLN A 118 9.78 -7.31 10.40
N GLU A 119 10.78 -7.29 9.53
CA GLU A 119 12.19 -7.37 9.91
C GLU A 119 12.62 -6.14 10.75
N PRO A 120 13.69 -6.23 11.55
CA PRO A 120 14.08 -5.16 12.48
C PRO A 120 14.28 -3.79 11.82
N ASP A 121 14.79 -3.77 10.58
CA ASP A 121 15.08 -2.56 9.82
C ASP A 121 13.88 -1.98 9.06
N GLY A 122 12.71 -2.62 9.21
CA GLY A 122 11.42 -2.19 8.66
C GLY A 122 10.97 -2.93 7.41
N TYR A 123 11.82 -3.76 6.80
CA TYR A 123 11.45 -4.54 5.63
C TYR A 123 10.30 -5.51 5.94
N LEU A 124 9.23 -5.47 5.14
CA LEU A 124 8.08 -6.34 5.29
C LEU A 124 7.61 -6.83 3.91
N TYR A 125 8.03 -8.05 3.58
CA TYR A 125 7.69 -8.73 2.34
C TYR A 125 7.89 -10.24 2.54
N THR A 126 6.78 -10.95 2.76
CA THR A 126 6.82 -12.32 3.28
C THR A 126 7.52 -13.28 2.33
N ALA A 127 7.35 -13.07 1.01
CA ALA A 127 7.93 -13.86 -0.07
C ALA A 127 9.47 -13.87 -0.12
N ARG A 128 10.15 -13.06 0.72
CA ARG A 128 11.57 -13.19 1.02
C ARG A 128 11.80 -13.62 2.46
N THR A 129 11.18 -12.93 3.41
CA THR A 129 11.49 -13.07 4.84
C THR A 129 11.21 -14.48 5.36
N MET A 130 10.20 -15.18 4.83
CA MET A 130 9.86 -16.54 5.29
C MET A 130 10.93 -17.59 4.98
N ASN A 131 11.68 -17.41 3.90
CA ASN A 131 12.76 -18.31 3.50
C ASN A 131 13.80 -17.53 2.66
N PRO A 132 14.73 -16.81 3.31
CA PRO A 132 15.69 -15.96 2.60
C PRO A 132 16.73 -16.74 1.78
N GLN A 133 16.90 -18.05 2.03
CA GLN A 133 17.78 -18.92 1.24
C GLN A 133 17.10 -19.39 -0.05
N HIS A 134 15.78 -19.56 -0.03
CA HIS A 134 14.96 -19.93 -1.18
C HIS A 134 13.73 -19.02 -1.30
N PRO A 135 13.93 -17.72 -1.59
CA PRO A 135 12.81 -16.78 -1.69
C PRO A 135 11.97 -17.07 -2.93
N HIS A 136 10.81 -16.42 -3.04
CA HIS A 136 9.98 -16.50 -4.24
C HIS A 136 10.81 -16.17 -5.49
N GLU A 137 10.61 -16.90 -6.59
CA GLU A 137 11.43 -16.75 -7.81
C GLU A 137 11.45 -15.32 -8.38
N TRP A 138 10.35 -14.60 -8.21
CA TRP A 138 10.22 -13.19 -8.61
C TRP A 138 10.86 -12.19 -7.63
N ALA A 139 11.22 -12.61 -6.41
CA ALA A 139 11.90 -11.76 -5.44
C ALA A 139 13.40 -11.58 -5.77
N GLY A 140 14.01 -12.53 -6.48
CA GLY A 140 15.45 -12.52 -6.73
C GLY A 140 16.28 -12.89 -5.50
N SER A 141 17.60 -12.97 -5.69
CA SER A 141 18.55 -13.49 -4.71
C SER A 141 18.80 -12.55 -3.52
N LYS A 142 18.56 -11.26 -3.71
CA LYS A 142 18.70 -10.21 -2.69
C LYS A 142 17.58 -9.18 -2.84
N ARG A 143 17.36 -8.38 -1.81
CA ARG A 143 16.37 -7.29 -1.82
C ARG A 143 16.54 -6.40 -3.04
N TRP A 144 15.42 -5.95 -3.60
CA TRP A 144 15.33 -4.97 -4.69
C TRP A 144 15.87 -5.42 -6.06
N GLU A 145 16.52 -6.57 -6.16
CA GLU A 145 17.17 -7.04 -7.40
C GLU A 145 16.19 -7.16 -8.57
N LYS A 146 14.96 -7.60 -8.29
CA LYS A 146 13.89 -7.81 -9.28
C LYS A 146 12.72 -6.84 -9.13
N VAL A 147 12.94 -5.68 -8.50
CA VAL A 147 11.86 -4.74 -8.20
C VAL A 147 11.29 -4.04 -9.43
N GLU A 148 12.11 -3.84 -10.46
CA GLU A 148 11.67 -3.37 -11.79
C GLU A 148 11.03 -4.48 -12.64
N GLU A 149 11.03 -5.72 -12.14
CA GLU A 149 10.44 -6.87 -12.81
C GLU A 149 9.09 -7.23 -12.17
N LEU A 150 9.10 -8.22 -11.28
CA LEU A 150 7.90 -8.83 -10.69
C LEU A 150 8.07 -9.09 -9.18
N SER A 151 9.11 -8.56 -8.51
CA SER A 151 9.21 -8.72 -7.06
C SER A 151 8.06 -8.04 -6.34
N HIS A 152 7.50 -6.97 -6.91
CA HIS A 152 6.42 -6.19 -6.31
C HIS A 152 6.75 -5.62 -4.91
N GLU A 153 8.02 -5.54 -4.51
CA GLU A 153 8.42 -4.99 -3.21
C GLU A 153 7.84 -3.55 -3.00
N PHE A 154 7.95 -2.67 -4.01
CA PHE A 154 7.37 -1.32 -3.93
C PHE A 154 5.84 -1.29 -4.11
N TYR A 155 5.26 -2.28 -4.80
CA TYR A 155 3.80 -2.40 -4.92
C TYR A 155 3.18 -2.82 -3.59
N ASN A 156 3.83 -3.74 -2.87
CA ASN A 156 3.45 -4.14 -1.53
C ASN A 156 3.56 -2.95 -0.56
N LEU A 157 4.62 -2.14 -0.66
CA LEU A 157 4.72 -0.88 0.08
C LEU A 157 3.53 0.04 -0.21
N GLY A 158 3.20 0.25 -1.48
CA GLY A 158 2.10 1.15 -1.88
C GLY A 158 0.77 0.77 -1.24
N HIS A 159 0.34 -0.49 -1.40
CA HIS A 159 -0.90 -0.96 -0.80
C HIS A 159 -0.86 -1.01 0.73
N MET A 160 0.28 -1.30 1.33
CA MET A 160 0.45 -1.25 2.78
C MET A 160 0.22 0.16 3.31
N VAL A 161 0.78 1.17 2.64
CA VAL A 161 0.63 2.58 3.00
C VAL A 161 -0.82 3.04 2.86
N GLU A 162 -1.50 2.72 1.76
CA GLU A 162 -2.91 3.08 1.57
C GLU A 162 -3.81 2.47 2.64
N GLY A 163 -3.66 1.17 2.90
CA GLY A 163 -4.40 0.48 3.97
C GLY A 163 -4.12 1.03 5.36
N ALA A 164 -2.86 1.38 5.65
CA ALA A 164 -2.46 1.91 6.93
C ALA A 164 -2.99 3.33 7.19
N ILE A 165 -3.01 4.19 6.17
CA ILE A 165 -3.59 5.53 6.24
C ILE A 165 -5.09 5.44 6.50
N ALA A 166 -5.82 4.61 5.75
CA ALA A 166 -7.25 4.41 5.93
C ALA A 166 -7.57 3.90 7.35
N HIS A 167 -6.79 2.94 7.85
CA HIS A 167 -6.92 2.42 9.20
C HIS A 167 -6.68 3.49 10.28
N TYR A 168 -5.62 4.29 10.12
CA TYR A 168 -5.33 5.38 11.05
C TYR A 168 -6.46 6.42 11.08
N GLN A 169 -6.98 6.81 9.93
CA GLN A 169 -8.12 7.74 9.84
C GLN A 169 -9.39 7.17 10.47
N ALA A 170 -9.63 5.87 10.34
CA ALA A 170 -10.81 5.21 10.87
C ALA A 170 -10.79 5.02 12.39
N THR A 171 -9.62 4.77 12.97
CA THR A 171 -9.49 4.31 14.36
C THR A 171 -8.74 5.27 15.27
N GLY A 172 -7.94 6.19 14.70
CA GLY A 172 -6.95 6.98 15.41
C GLY A 172 -5.74 6.17 15.91
N LYS A 173 -5.71 4.85 15.71
CA LYS A 173 -4.61 3.97 16.14
C LYS A 173 -3.50 3.96 15.11
N ARG A 174 -2.25 3.94 15.59
CA ARG A 174 -1.05 3.94 14.75
C ARG A 174 -0.47 2.57 14.45
N THR A 175 -1.07 1.49 14.93
CA THR A 175 -0.55 0.13 14.77
C THR A 175 -0.20 -0.21 13.33
N PHE A 176 -1.11 0.00 12.38
CA PHE A 176 -0.80 -0.22 10.97
C PHE A 176 0.07 0.89 10.35
N LEU A 177 -0.15 2.15 10.75
CA LEU A 177 0.62 3.29 10.24
C LEU A 177 2.11 3.18 10.54
N ASP A 178 2.47 2.75 11.75
CA ASP A 178 3.87 2.62 12.15
C ASP A 178 4.55 1.45 11.43
N ILE A 179 3.83 0.37 11.10
CA ILE A 179 4.34 -0.72 10.24
C ILE A 179 4.67 -0.17 8.84
N ALA A 180 3.73 0.57 8.24
CA ALA A 180 3.90 1.15 6.90
C ALA A 180 5.05 2.18 6.87
N ILE A 181 5.15 3.03 7.89
CA ILE A 181 6.26 4.00 8.06
C ILE A 181 7.60 3.28 8.10
N ARG A 182 7.72 2.18 8.87
CA ARG A 182 8.98 1.43 8.95
C ARG A 182 9.37 0.82 7.61
N TYR A 183 8.41 0.32 6.82
CA TYR A 183 8.73 -0.21 5.49
C TYR A 183 9.05 0.90 4.48
N ALA A 184 8.34 2.03 4.54
CA ALA A 184 8.66 3.21 3.75
C ALA A 184 10.06 3.76 4.08
N ASP A 185 10.45 3.78 5.36
CA ASP A 185 11.76 4.21 5.82
C ASP A 185 12.87 3.25 5.37
N CYS A 186 12.60 1.95 5.35
CA CYS A 186 13.51 0.95 4.77
C CYS A 186 13.76 1.24 3.28
N VAL A 187 12.70 1.46 2.51
CA VAL A 187 12.80 1.80 1.09
C VAL A 187 13.53 3.13 0.87
N CYS A 188 13.17 4.21 1.57
CA CYS A 188 13.82 5.51 1.43
C CYS A 188 15.30 5.48 1.79
N ARG A 189 15.70 4.62 2.73
CA ARG A 189 17.10 4.44 3.13
C ARG A 189 17.90 3.69 2.07
N GLU A 190 17.33 2.64 1.47
CA GLU A 190 18.06 1.73 0.57
C GLU A 190 17.94 2.09 -0.91
N ILE A 191 16.94 2.89 -1.31
CA ILE A 191 16.61 3.18 -2.70
C ILE A 191 16.74 4.66 -3.01
N GLY A 192 17.59 5.00 -3.97
CA GLY A 192 17.89 6.38 -4.34
C GLY A 192 19.23 6.51 -5.07
N GLU A 193 19.70 7.74 -5.26
CA GLU A 193 20.98 8.03 -5.93
C GLU A 193 22.14 8.30 -4.95
N GLY A 194 21.89 8.16 -3.65
CA GLY A 194 22.91 8.38 -2.61
C GLY A 194 23.94 7.25 -2.53
N PRO A 195 25.09 7.50 -1.88
CA PRO A 195 26.11 6.47 -1.66
C PRO A 195 25.55 5.23 -0.96
N GLY A 196 25.74 4.05 -1.55
CA GLY A 196 25.27 2.78 -1.02
C GLY A 196 23.80 2.45 -1.28
N GLN A 197 23.06 3.34 -1.94
CA GLN A 197 21.67 3.08 -2.36
C GLN A 197 21.61 2.34 -3.70
N VAL A 198 20.50 1.65 -3.93
CA VAL A 198 20.15 1.02 -5.21
C VAL A 198 19.29 1.99 -6.01
N VAL A 199 19.70 2.28 -7.24
CA VAL A 199 18.90 3.07 -8.18
C VAL A 199 17.90 2.12 -8.86
N ALA A 200 16.66 2.12 -8.38
CA ALA A 200 15.59 1.32 -8.96
C ALA A 200 14.22 2.03 -8.83
N VAL A 201 13.29 1.69 -9.74
CA VAL A 201 11.91 2.20 -9.74
C VAL A 201 10.89 1.05 -9.62
N PRO A 202 9.60 1.32 -9.33
CA PRO A 202 8.60 0.26 -9.25
C PRO A 202 8.41 -0.51 -10.57
N GLY A 203 8.48 -1.83 -10.56
CA GLY A 203 8.03 -2.66 -11.68
C GLY A 203 6.50 -2.63 -11.86
N HIS A 204 5.78 -2.34 -10.78
CA HIS A 204 4.34 -2.07 -10.76
C HIS A 204 4.09 -0.82 -9.91
N GLN A 205 3.70 0.27 -10.58
CA GLN A 205 3.48 1.59 -9.99
C GLN A 205 2.28 1.59 -9.02
N ILE A 206 2.41 2.36 -7.93
CA ILE A 206 1.40 2.67 -6.89
C ILE A 206 2.10 3.37 -5.71
N ALA A 207 3.36 3.00 -5.46
CA ALA A 207 4.18 3.57 -4.38
C ALA A 207 4.25 5.10 -4.48
N GLU A 208 4.23 5.64 -5.68
CA GLU A 208 4.29 7.07 -5.97
C GLU A 208 3.11 7.82 -5.34
N MET A 209 1.87 7.43 -5.65
CA MET A 209 0.67 8.04 -5.04
C MET A 209 0.57 7.73 -3.54
N ALA A 210 0.94 6.53 -3.12
CA ALA A 210 0.87 6.12 -1.72
C ALA A 210 1.83 6.94 -0.84
N LEU A 211 3.08 7.14 -1.29
CA LEU A 211 4.07 7.93 -0.55
C LEU A 211 3.74 9.43 -0.56
N ALA A 212 3.14 9.96 -1.62
CA ALA A 212 2.60 11.32 -1.61
C ALA A 212 1.50 11.48 -0.52
N LYS A 213 0.59 10.50 -0.39
CA LYS A 213 -0.40 10.48 0.71
C LYS A 213 0.25 10.31 2.08
N LEU A 214 1.29 9.49 2.19
CA LEU A 214 2.00 9.31 3.47
C LEU A 214 2.68 10.61 3.92
N TYR A 215 3.24 11.38 2.99
CA TYR A 215 3.72 12.74 3.28
C TYR A 215 2.60 13.61 3.86
N LEU A 216 1.42 13.63 3.24
CA LEU A 216 0.29 14.44 3.75
C LEU A 216 -0.15 14.04 5.16
N VAL A 217 -0.06 12.75 5.52
CA VAL A 217 -0.45 12.24 6.85
C VAL A 217 0.63 12.47 7.91
N THR A 218 1.91 12.47 7.52
CA THR A 218 3.04 12.50 8.47
C THR A 218 3.77 13.83 8.53
N GLY A 219 3.68 14.65 7.48
CA GLY A 219 4.51 15.84 7.28
C GLY A 219 5.96 15.56 6.91
N ASP A 220 6.37 14.30 6.72
CA ASP A 220 7.76 13.95 6.43
C ASP A 220 8.05 14.01 4.92
N GLU A 221 8.74 15.07 4.50
CA GLU A 221 9.05 15.35 3.10
C GLU A 221 9.84 14.23 2.40
N LYS A 222 10.52 13.34 3.13
CA LYS A 222 11.29 12.26 2.51
C LYS A 222 10.40 11.34 1.66
N TYR A 223 9.14 11.14 2.05
CA TYR A 223 8.20 10.30 1.31
C TYR A 223 7.79 10.94 -0.02
N LEU A 224 7.53 12.26 -0.02
CA LEU A 224 7.24 12.99 -1.26
C LEU A 224 8.47 13.01 -2.19
N ARG A 225 9.68 13.19 -1.64
CA ARG A 225 10.92 13.11 -2.42
C ARG A 225 11.14 11.71 -3.02
N GLN A 226 10.83 10.65 -2.27
CA GLN A 226 10.92 9.28 -2.78
C GLN A 226 9.89 9.00 -3.89
N ALA A 227 8.64 9.49 -3.73
CA ALA A 227 7.61 9.41 -4.76
C ALA A 227 8.07 10.10 -6.06
N LYS A 228 8.63 11.31 -5.92
CA LYS A 228 9.20 12.06 -7.05
C LYS A 228 10.38 11.33 -7.70
N PHE A 229 11.30 10.77 -6.91
CA PHE A 229 12.41 9.98 -7.42
C PHE A 229 11.93 8.80 -8.28
N PHE A 230 10.92 8.06 -7.82
CA PHE A 230 10.37 6.93 -8.57
C PHE A 230 9.80 7.32 -9.94
N LEU A 231 9.11 8.46 -10.03
CA LEU A 231 8.59 9.00 -11.28
C LEU A 231 9.70 9.52 -12.19
N ASP A 232 10.57 10.38 -11.66
CA ASP A 232 11.62 11.05 -12.44
C ASP A 232 12.64 10.05 -12.99
N LYS A 233 12.94 8.98 -12.23
CA LYS A 233 13.94 7.99 -12.64
C LYS A 233 13.38 6.94 -13.61
N ARG A 234 12.06 6.75 -13.67
CA ARG A 234 11.43 5.84 -14.63
C ARG A 234 11.74 6.30 -16.05
N GLY A 235 12.18 5.37 -16.89
CA GLY A 235 12.66 5.71 -18.23
C GLY A 235 14.12 6.14 -18.26
N TYR A 236 14.89 5.97 -17.17
CA TYR A 236 16.35 6.17 -17.15
C TYR A 236 17.13 4.99 -16.55
N THR A 237 16.45 3.94 -16.12
CA THR A 237 17.07 2.71 -15.63
C THR A 237 17.45 1.78 -16.79
N SER A 238 18.06 0.64 -16.48
CA SER A 238 18.42 -0.35 -17.50
C SER A 238 17.19 -1.05 -18.12
N ARG A 239 16.06 -1.11 -17.41
CA ARG A 239 14.79 -1.65 -17.94
C ARG A 239 14.01 -0.56 -18.65
N LYS A 240 13.60 -0.85 -19.88
CA LYS A 240 12.91 0.09 -20.80
C LYS A 240 11.67 -0.55 -21.39
N ASP A 241 10.91 -1.23 -20.55
CA ASP A 241 9.77 -2.04 -20.98
C ASP A 241 8.51 -1.19 -21.18
N LEU A 242 7.81 -1.39 -22.30
CA LEU A 242 6.48 -0.82 -22.53
C LEU A 242 5.46 -1.33 -21.49
N TYR A 243 5.61 -2.58 -21.06
CA TYR A 243 4.67 -3.26 -20.15
C TYR A 243 4.50 -2.56 -18.79
N SER A 244 5.54 -1.91 -18.28
CA SER A 244 5.55 -1.13 -17.03
C SER A 244 5.79 0.37 -17.25
N GLN A 245 5.47 0.85 -18.47
CA GLN A 245 5.57 2.26 -18.83
C GLN A 245 6.97 2.85 -18.53
N ALA A 246 8.03 2.06 -18.70
CA ALA A 246 9.43 2.46 -18.45
C ALA A 246 10.21 2.71 -19.74
N HIS A 247 9.59 2.54 -20.90
CA HIS A 247 10.22 2.71 -22.22
C HIS A 247 10.85 4.09 -22.46
N ILE A 248 10.23 5.16 -21.93
CA ILE A 248 10.72 6.55 -22.00
C ILE A 248 10.38 7.31 -20.70
N PRO A 249 11.02 8.46 -20.41
CA PRO A 249 10.72 9.28 -19.25
C PRO A 249 9.23 9.63 -19.14
N VAL A 250 8.67 9.64 -17.93
CA VAL A 250 7.22 9.75 -17.72
C VAL A 250 6.61 11.03 -18.32
N ILE A 251 7.33 12.15 -18.28
CA ILE A 251 6.89 13.43 -18.86
C ILE A 251 6.96 13.48 -20.40
N GLN A 252 7.52 12.44 -21.03
CA GLN A 252 7.62 12.31 -22.48
C GLN A 252 6.62 11.27 -23.03
N GLN A 253 5.85 10.61 -22.16
CA GLN A 253 4.82 9.66 -22.58
C GLN A 253 3.55 10.40 -22.99
N ASP A 254 3.05 10.11 -24.18
CA ASP A 254 1.86 10.73 -24.79
C ASP A 254 0.74 9.71 -25.09
N GLU A 255 1.04 8.41 -25.04
CA GLU A 255 0.09 7.33 -25.25
C GLU A 255 -0.02 6.38 -24.05
N ALA A 256 -1.24 5.88 -23.80
CA ALA A 256 -1.48 4.86 -22.80
C ALA A 256 -1.14 3.47 -23.36
N VAL A 257 -0.07 2.86 -22.85
CA VAL A 257 0.49 1.59 -23.33
C VAL A 257 0.77 0.61 -22.19
N GLY A 258 0.96 -0.67 -22.51
CA GLY A 258 1.37 -1.69 -21.55
C GLY A 258 0.26 -2.16 -20.61
N HIS A 259 0.62 -2.56 -19.40
CA HIS A 259 -0.35 -3.03 -18.41
C HIS A 259 -1.24 -1.88 -17.92
N SER A 260 -2.56 -2.01 -18.05
CA SER A 260 -3.53 -0.95 -17.76
C SER A 260 -3.50 -0.45 -16.31
N VAL A 261 -3.45 -1.35 -15.32
CA VAL A 261 -3.43 -0.95 -13.90
C VAL A 261 -2.16 -0.16 -13.55
N ARG A 262 -0.99 -0.65 -13.96
CA ARG A 262 0.29 0.07 -13.80
C ARG A 262 0.24 1.47 -14.40
N ALA A 263 -0.28 1.57 -15.62
CA ALA A 263 -0.45 2.85 -16.29
C ALA A 263 -1.31 3.79 -15.44
N THR A 264 -2.51 3.39 -15.05
CA THR A 264 -3.44 4.25 -14.30
C THR A 264 -2.97 4.58 -12.88
N TYR A 265 -2.32 3.66 -12.18
CA TYR A 265 -1.71 3.95 -10.87
C TYR A 265 -0.56 4.93 -11.00
N MET A 266 0.28 4.79 -12.04
CA MET A 266 1.33 5.76 -12.32
C MET A 266 0.76 7.14 -12.64
N TYR A 267 -0.26 7.23 -13.50
CA TYR A 267 -0.86 8.52 -13.86
C TYR A 267 -1.48 9.23 -12.65
N SER A 268 -2.12 8.47 -11.75
CA SER A 268 -2.59 9.02 -10.46
C SER A 268 -1.42 9.53 -9.61
N GLY A 269 -0.34 8.76 -9.49
CA GLY A 269 0.87 9.21 -8.78
C GLY A 269 1.54 10.42 -9.41
N MET A 270 1.53 10.54 -10.74
CA MET A 270 2.02 11.71 -11.47
C MET A 270 1.17 12.95 -11.24
N ALA A 271 -0.13 12.80 -10.98
CA ALA A 271 -1.00 13.91 -10.65
C ALA A 271 -0.81 14.39 -9.20
N ASP A 272 -0.56 13.44 -8.28
CA ASP A 272 -0.38 13.72 -6.85
C ASP A 272 0.96 14.39 -6.49
N VAL A 273 2.01 14.18 -7.31
CA VAL A 273 3.38 14.68 -7.09
C VAL A 273 3.66 15.96 -7.87
#